data_AF-A0A3P9HYX0-F1
#
_entry.id   AF-A0A3P9HYX0-F1
#
_cell.length_a   1.000
_cell.length_b   1.000
_cell.length_c   1.000
_cell.angle_alpha   90.00
_cell.angle_beta   90.00
_cell.angle_gamma   90.00
#
_symmetry.space_group_name_H-M   'P 1'
#
loop_
_entity.id
_entity.type
_entity.pdbx_description
1 polymer ?
#
loop_
_entity_poly.entity_id
_entity_poly.type
_entity_poly.pdbx_seq_one_letter_code
_entity_poly.pdbx_strand_id
1 'polypeptide(L)'
;MNHTKGGLVIFTANSHASSRELGKRIAERLGVELGKVQVYQEANRETRVQIQESVRGKDVFVIQTVSKDVNTTIMEMLIMVYACRTSCARSITGVLPYFPYSKQCKMRKRGSIVSKLMASMMCKAGLTHLITMDLHQKEIQGFFNIPVDNLRASPFLLQYIQEEIPDYRNAVIVAKSPASAKRAQSFAERLRLGIAVIHGEAQDAESDQVDGRHSPPTVKTTGAIHPSMEIPLLIPKEKPPISVVGDVGGRIAIIVDDIIDDVDSFVAAAETLKERGAYKIFVMATHGLLSCEAPRFIEESAIDEVVRLLFVRGLAVLLGLALSRLLLQMLRLPRGQKGQRQCVVELLRPQAAPLSLLLLVLFDHSLGFAVFPLQSLVLGLGFLQVLVHGLETQTSGYCRILCGDQSLLVLPYTATAPPSSSSPASPSSPCCP
;
A
#
# COMPACT_ATOMS: atom_id res chain seq x y z
N MET A 1 -18.12 18.90 16.66
CA MET A 1 -18.45 18.99 15.22
C MET A 1 -18.07 20.38 14.73
N ASN A 2 -16.91 20.54 14.09
CA ASN A 2 -16.50 21.81 13.49
C ASN A 2 -16.27 21.58 12.00
N HIS A 3 -17.23 22.04 11.19
CA HIS A 3 -17.18 22.04 9.74
C HIS A 3 -15.86 22.66 9.26
N THR A 4 -15.05 21.85 8.58
CA THR A 4 -13.83 22.30 7.91
C THR A 4 -14.17 23.41 6.92
N LYS A 5 -13.76 24.65 7.24
CA LYS A 5 -13.86 25.84 6.37
C LYS A 5 -13.05 25.74 5.06
N GLY A 6 -12.43 24.59 4.75
CA GLY A 6 -11.98 24.20 3.42
C GLY A 6 -12.75 22.95 3.01
N GLY A 7 -13.65 23.06 2.04
CA GLY A 7 -14.54 21.99 1.62
C GLY A 7 -13.80 20.81 0.98
N LEU A 8 -13.25 19.93 1.79
CA LEU A 8 -12.65 18.66 1.40
C LEU A 8 -13.74 17.60 1.20
N VAL A 9 -13.62 16.77 0.16
CA VAL A 9 -14.43 15.55 0.01
C VAL A 9 -13.53 14.39 -0.43
N ILE A 10 -13.73 13.23 0.18
CA ILE A 10 -13.02 11.99 -0.19
C ILE A 10 -14.03 10.98 -0.73
N PHE A 11 -13.83 10.51 -1.96
CA PHE A 11 -14.59 9.41 -2.54
C PHE A 11 -13.72 8.18 -2.71
N THR A 12 -14.36 7.01 -2.70
CA THR A 12 -13.79 5.76 -3.19
C THR A 12 -14.42 5.41 -4.52
N ALA A 13 -13.63 5.25 -5.57
CA ALA A 13 -14.15 4.92 -6.90
C ALA A 13 -14.48 3.44 -7.10
N ASN A 14 -14.11 2.58 -6.16
CA ASN A 14 -14.33 1.14 -6.27
C ASN A 14 -15.81 0.73 -6.14
N SER A 15 -16.28 -0.16 -7.02
CA SER A 15 -17.59 -0.82 -6.92
C SER A 15 -17.66 -1.88 -5.81
N HIS A 16 -16.58 -2.63 -5.59
CA HIS A 16 -16.54 -3.71 -4.59
C HIS A 16 -16.20 -3.23 -3.18
N ALA A 17 -16.84 -3.83 -2.17
CA ALA A 17 -16.68 -3.44 -0.76
C ALA A 17 -15.25 -3.68 -0.21
N SER A 18 -14.60 -4.79 -0.58
CA SER A 18 -13.23 -5.12 -0.16
C SER A 18 -12.22 -4.06 -0.63
N SER A 19 -12.40 -3.55 -1.84
CA SER A 19 -11.57 -2.50 -2.44
C SER A 19 -11.78 -1.11 -1.84
N ARG A 20 -12.87 -0.89 -1.07
CA ARG A 20 -13.14 0.38 -0.36
C ARG A 20 -12.44 0.48 1.00
N GLU A 21 -11.91 -0.62 1.52
CA GLU A 21 -11.33 -0.70 2.86
C GLU A 21 -10.21 0.33 3.08
N LEU A 22 -9.33 0.50 2.09
CA LEU A 22 -8.26 1.48 2.17
C LEU A 22 -8.78 2.92 2.27
N GLY A 23 -9.83 3.24 1.51
CA GLY A 23 -10.46 4.55 1.55
C GLY A 23 -11.11 4.85 2.90
N LYS A 24 -11.77 3.86 3.51
CA LYS A 24 -12.33 3.97 4.87
C LYS A 24 -11.25 4.25 5.91
N ARG A 25 -10.17 3.46 5.91
CA ARG A 25 -9.04 3.66 6.85
C ARG A 25 -8.37 5.02 6.70
N ILE A 26 -8.27 5.52 5.47
CA ILE A 26 -7.75 6.87 5.21
C ILE A 26 -8.70 7.93 5.77
N ALA A 27 -10.01 7.80 5.53
CA ALA A 27 -11.03 8.72 6.02
C ALA A 27 -11.08 8.76 7.56
N GLU A 28 -11.04 7.59 8.21
CA GLU A 28 -10.96 7.45 9.67
C GLU A 28 -9.72 8.14 10.25
N ARG A 29 -8.55 7.94 9.65
CA ARG A 29 -7.30 8.61 10.07
C ARG A 29 -7.34 10.13 9.93
N LEU A 30 -8.05 10.62 8.92
CA LEU A 30 -8.23 12.05 8.67
C LEU A 30 -9.36 12.65 9.52
N GLY A 31 -10.15 11.82 10.20
CA GLY A 31 -11.34 12.26 10.95
C GLY A 31 -12.42 12.85 10.05
N VAL A 32 -12.54 12.34 8.81
CA VAL A 32 -13.54 12.79 7.83
C VAL A 32 -14.41 11.62 7.38
N GLU A 33 -15.65 11.91 7.00
CA GLU A 33 -16.53 10.91 6.41
C GLU A 33 -16.26 10.78 4.90
N LEU A 34 -16.45 9.57 4.37
CA LEU A 34 -16.44 9.36 2.93
C LEU A 34 -17.67 10.02 2.30
N GLY A 35 -17.46 10.65 1.16
CA GLY A 35 -18.54 11.24 0.38
C GLY A 35 -19.50 10.19 -0.15
N LYS A 36 -20.77 10.56 -0.27
CA LYS A 36 -21.85 9.68 -0.72
C LYS A 36 -21.78 9.49 -2.23
N VAL A 37 -21.48 8.27 -2.66
CA VAL A 37 -21.37 7.91 -4.07
C VAL A 37 -21.87 6.49 -4.29
N GLN A 38 -22.56 6.28 -5.41
CA GLN A 38 -22.90 4.95 -5.91
C GLN A 38 -22.04 4.64 -7.12
N VAL A 39 -21.33 3.51 -7.07
CA VAL A 39 -20.57 2.96 -8.18
C VAL A 39 -21.01 1.53 -8.39
N TYR A 40 -21.56 1.23 -9.57
CA TYR A 40 -22.08 -0.08 -9.92
C TYR A 40 -21.93 -0.34 -11.43
N GLN A 41 -22.05 -1.61 -11.81
CA GLN A 41 -22.13 -2.02 -13.22
C GLN A 41 -23.59 -2.32 -13.58
N GLU A 42 -24.00 -1.89 -14.78
CA GLU A 42 -25.27 -2.30 -15.37
C GLU A 42 -25.19 -3.73 -15.92
N ALA A 43 -26.36 -4.30 -16.28
CA ALA A 43 -26.45 -5.65 -16.84
C ALA A 43 -25.62 -5.85 -18.13
N ASN A 44 -25.39 -4.78 -18.89
CA ASN A 44 -24.55 -4.75 -20.09
C ASN A 44 -23.04 -4.54 -19.79
N ARG A 45 -22.64 -4.54 -18.51
CA ARG A 45 -21.28 -4.28 -18.00
C ARG A 45 -20.79 -2.83 -18.13
N GLU A 46 -21.66 -1.89 -18.49
CA GLU A 46 -21.30 -0.47 -18.44
C GLU A 46 -21.18 0.00 -16.99
N THR A 47 -20.20 0.86 -16.73
CA THR A 47 -19.97 1.42 -15.40
C THR A 47 -20.79 2.69 -15.20
N ARG A 48 -21.54 2.74 -14.09
CA ARG A 48 -22.28 3.92 -13.65
C ARG A 48 -21.68 4.48 -12.37
N VAL A 49 -21.50 5.79 -12.33
CA VAL A 49 -21.09 6.54 -11.14
C VAL A 49 -22.10 7.65 -10.89
N GLN A 50 -22.66 7.69 -9.68
CA GLN A 50 -23.59 8.72 -9.25
C GLN A 50 -23.10 9.36 -7.94
N ILE A 51 -22.66 10.61 -8.02
CA ILE A 51 -22.27 11.41 -6.85
C ILE A 51 -23.56 11.94 -6.20
N GLN A 52 -23.77 11.66 -4.92
CA GLN A 52 -25.00 11.96 -4.19
C GLN A 52 -24.89 13.19 -3.29
N GLU A 53 -23.85 14.01 -3.48
CA GLU A 53 -23.62 15.24 -2.75
C GLU A 53 -22.97 16.31 -3.63
N SER A 54 -23.09 17.59 -3.23
CA SER A 54 -22.48 18.68 -3.97
C SER A 54 -20.97 18.73 -3.76
N VAL A 55 -20.22 18.74 -4.87
CA VAL A 55 -18.75 18.87 -4.92
C VAL A 55 -18.29 20.22 -5.49
N ARG A 56 -19.22 21.14 -5.76
CA ARG A 56 -18.93 22.43 -6.39
C ARG A 56 -17.96 23.26 -5.55
N GLY A 57 -16.86 23.69 -6.16
CA GLY A 57 -15.85 24.53 -5.51
C GLY A 57 -15.08 23.85 -4.38
N LYS A 58 -15.27 22.53 -4.19
CA LYS A 58 -14.60 21.69 -3.18
C LYS A 58 -13.32 21.05 -3.74
N ASP A 59 -12.41 20.71 -2.85
CA ASP A 59 -11.20 19.96 -3.16
C ASP A 59 -11.50 18.46 -2.99
N VAL A 60 -11.49 17.72 -4.10
CA VAL A 60 -11.97 16.33 -4.15
C VAL A 60 -10.79 15.37 -4.25
N PHE A 61 -10.81 14.32 -3.43
CA PHE A 61 -9.86 13.23 -3.46
C PHE A 61 -10.58 11.95 -3.88
N VAL A 62 -10.14 11.36 -4.98
CA VAL A 62 -10.70 10.10 -5.47
C VAL A 62 -9.69 8.99 -5.21
N ILE A 63 -10.01 8.12 -4.25
CA ILE A 63 -9.18 6.96 -3.90
C ILE A 63 -9.61 5.79 -4.78
N GLN A 64 -8.66 5.21 -5.50
CA GLN A 64 -8.90 4.03 -6.33
C GLN A 64 -7.83 2.97 -6.09
N THR A 65 -8.27 1.81 -5.59
CA THR A 65 -7.46 0.58 -5.58
C THR A 65 -7.77 -0.25 -6.83
N VAL A 66 -6.85 -1.11 -7.25
CA VAL A 66 -7.06 -1.95 -8.44
C VAL A 66 -7.73 -3.26 -8.04
N SER A 67 -8.85 -3.56 -8.69
CA SER A 67 -9.55 -4.85 -8.56
C SER A 67 -9.03 -5.87 -9.58
N LYS A 68 -9.55 -7.10 -9.55
CA LYS A 68 -9.21 -8.14 -10.54
C LYS A 68 -9.47 -7.69 -11.99
N ASP A 69 -10.52 -6.88 -12.20
CA ASP A 69 -10.77 -6.24 -13.48
C ASP A 69 -10.16 -4.82 -13.51
N VAL A 70 -8.94 -4.75 -14.04
CA VAL A 70 -8.20 -3.49 -14.17
C VAL A 70 -8.90 -2.50 -15.10
N ASN A 71 -9.58 -2.97 -16.15
CA ASN A 71 -10.23 -2.09 -17.14
C ASN A 71 -11.46 -1.42 -16.56
N THR A 72 -12.30 -2.19 -15.88
CA THR A 72 -13.42 -1.64 -15.12
C THR A 72 -12.94 -0.62 -14.08
N THR A 73 -11.89 -0.96 -13.32
CA THR A 73 -11.30 -0.05 -12.33
C THR A 73 -10.89 1.29 -12.96
N ILE A 74 -10.30 1.26 -14.16
CA ILE A 74 -9.90 2.47 -14.88
C ILE A 74 -11.14 3.27 -15.29
N MET A 75 -12.17 2.61 -15.83
CA MET A 75 -13.40 3.28 -16.24
C MET A 75 -14.15 3.91 -15.05
N GLU A 76 -14.28 3.20 -13.93
CA GLU A 76 -14.82 3.73 -12.67
C GLU A 76 -14.12 5.03 -12.26
N MET A 77 -12.79 5.02 -12.31
CA MET A 77 -11.98 6.19 -11.96
C MET A 77 -12.19 7.35 -12.93
N LEU A 78 -12.11 7.08 -14.25
CA LEU A 78 -12.26 8.11 -15.28
C LEU A 78 -13.65 8.76 -15.22
N ILE A 79 -14.71 7.96 -15.05
CA ILE A 79 -16.08 8.44 -14.95
C ILE A 79 -16.28 9.25 -13.67
N MET A 80 -15.73 8.80 -12.53
CA MET A 80 -15.83 9.54 -11.27
C MET A 80 -15.11 10.89 -11.34
N VAL A 81 -13.89 10.92 -11.89
CA VAL A 81 -13.13 12.16 -12.10
C VAL A 81 -13.88 13.10 -13.05
N TYR A 82 -14.43 12.57 -14.15
CA TYR A 82 -15.20 13.36 -15.10
C TYR A 82 -16.50 13.93 -14.50
N ALA A 83 -17.20 13.14 -13.66
CA ALA A 83 -18.38 13.59 -12.94
C ALA A 83 -18.05 14.70 -11.92
N CYS A 84 -16.93 14.58 -11.19
CA CYS A 84 -16.45 15.63 -10.28
C CYS A 84 -16.10 16.92 -11.04
N ARG A 85 -15.45 16.81 -12.19
CA ARG A 85 -15.10 17.95 -13.05
C ARG A 85 -16.35 18.66 -13.57
N THR A 86 -17.31 17.88 -14.09
CA THR A 86 -18.58 18.39 -14.60
C THR A 86 -19.38 19.10 -13.51
N SER A 87 -19.26 18.62 -12.27
CA SER A 87 -19.87 19.24 -11.07
C SER A 87 -19.07 20.43 -10.51
N CYS A 88 -18.11 20.96 -11.27
CA CYS A 88 -17.29 22.13 -10.93
C CYS A 88 -16.48 21.96 -9.63
N ALA A 89 -15.93 20.77 -9.37
CA ALA A 89 -14.91 20.61 -8.34
C ALA A 89 -13.73 21.57 -8.58
N ARG A 90 -13.18 22.14 -7.50
CA ARG A 90 -12.06 23.09 -7.57
C ARG A 90 -10.76 22.39 -7.97
N SER A 91 -10.52 21.24 -7.35
CA SER A 91 -9.39 20.36 -7.63
C SER A 91 -9.83 18.91 -7.51
N ILE A 92 -9.22 18.03 -8.30
CA ILE A 92 -9.51 16.59 -8.30
C ILE A 92 -8.17 15.87 -8.21
N THR A 93 -7.88 15.34 -7.02
CA THR A 93 -6.66 14.59 -6.73
C THR A 93 -6.96 13.10 -6.81
N GLY A 94 -6.31 12.40 -7.74
CA GLY A 94 -6.37 10.95 -7.82
C GLY A 94 -5.40 10.33 -6.82
N VAL A 95 -5.88 9.43 -5.98
CA VAL A 95 -5.05 8.64 -5.05
C VAL A 95 -5.06 7.21 -5.55
N LEU A 96 -4.01 6.82 -6.27
CA LEU A 96 -3.85 5.49 -6.87
C LEU A 96 -2.62 4.83 -6.25
N PRO A 97 -2.77 4.06 -5.16
CA PRO A 97 -1.65 3.40 -4.49
C PRO A 97 -0.82 2.58 -5.47
N TYR A 98 -1.47 1.78 -6.32
CA TYR A 98 -0.87 1.10 -7.45
C TYR A 98 -1.36 1.75 -8.75
N PHE A 99 -0.42 2.16 -9.61
CA PHE A 99 -0.75 2.72 -10.92
C PHE A 99 -0.89 1.61 -11.97
N PRO A 100 -2.09 1.38 -12.53
CA PRO A 100 -2.31 0.30 -13.49
C PRO A 100 -1.57 0.55 -14.81
N TYR A 101 -1.28 -0.53 -15.55
CA TYR A 101 -0.47 -0.49 -16.79
C TYR A 101 0.95 0.08 -16.61
N SER A 102 1.46 0.21 -15.38
CA SER A 102 2.80 0.76 -15.10
C SER A 102 3.95 -0.08 -15.66
N LYS A 103 3.79 -1.41 -15.74
CA LYS A 103 4.76 -2.31 -16.42
C LYS A 103 4.86 -2.00 -17.93
N GLN A 104 3.80 -1.51 -18.56
CA GLN A 104 3.73 -1.12 -19.97
C GLN A 104 4.19 0.34 -20.20
N CYS A 105 5.30 0.74 -19.58
CA CYS A 105 5.88 2.08 -19.66
C CYS A 105 6.98 2.23 -20.72
N LYS A 106 7.37 1.14 -21.37
CA LYS A 106 8.35 1.14 -22.48
C LYS A 106 7.72 0.53 -23.73
N MET A 107 8.08 1.07 -24.89
CA MET A 107 7.65 0.50 -26.17
C MET A 107 8.36 -0.84 -26.38
N ARG A 108 7.59 -1.90 -26.67
CA ARG A 108 8.10 -3.23 -26.97
C ARG A 108 7.72 -3.59 -28.40
N LYS A 109 8.67 -4.06 -29.22
CA LYS A 109 8.41 -4.41 -30.64
C LYS A 109 7.64 -3.29 -31.36
N ARG A 110 6.67 -3.65 -32.22
CA ARG A 110 5.66 -2.73 -32.78
C ARG A 110 4.51 -2.54 -31.79
N GLY A 111 4.82 -2.01 -30.60
CA GLY A 111 3.87 -1.81 -29.51
C GLY A 111 3.61 -0.34 -29.20
N SER A 112 2.85 -0.09 -28.13
CA SER A 112 2.55 1.25 -27.63
C SER A 112 2.99 1.40 -26.16
N ILE A 113 3.13 2.65 -25.71
CA ILE A 113 3.39 2.97 -24.30
C ILE A 113 2.02 3.20 -23.63
N VAL A 114 1.38 2.12 -23.19
CA VAL A 114 0.02 2.17 -22.64
C VAL A 114 -0.03 2.97 -21.34
N SER A 115 1.04 2.93 -20.53
CA SER A 115 1.16 3.78 -19.33
C SER A 115 1.00 5.28 -19.64
N LYS A 116 1.53 5.75 -20.78
CA LYS A 116 1.38 7.13 -21.25
C LYS A 116 -0.05 7.42 -21.72
N LEU A 117 -0.70 6.45 -22.37
CA LEU A 117 -2.12 6.55 -22.74
C LEU A 117 -2.99 6.71 -21.48
N MET A 118 -2.77 5.89 -20.45
CA MET A 118 -3.49 5.98 -19.17
C MET A 118 -3.32 7.35 -18.53
N ALA A 119 -2.07 7.85 -18.43
CA ALA A 119 -1.81 9.19 -17.89
C ALA A 119 -2.57 10.27 -18.67
N SER A 120 -2.56 10.18 -20.02
CA SER A 120 -3.25 11.14 -20.89
C SER A 120 -4.76 11.12 -20.72
N MET A 121 -5.37 9.94 -20.59
CA MET A 121 -6.81 9.80 -20.34
C MET A 121 -7.22 10.33 -18.97
N MET A 122 -6.45 10.05 -17.91
CA MET A 122 -6.72 10.59 -16.57
C MET A 122 -6.63 12.12 -16.54
N CYS A 123 -5.60 12.70 -17.15
CA CYS A 123 -5.46 14.14 -17.27
C CYS A 123 -6.62 14.74 -18.09
N LYS A 124 -7.01 14.07 -19.19
CA LYS A 124 -8.12 14.53 -20.05
C LYS A 124 -9.48 14.46 -19.35
N ALA A 125 -9.71 13.45 -18.52
CA ALA A 125 -10.93 13.30 -17.72
C ALA A 125 -11.10 14.48 -16.75
N GLY A 126 -10.00 15.02 -16.20
CA GLY A 126 -10.04 16.19 -15.32
C GLY A 126 -9.17 16.10 -14.09
N LEU A 127 -8.29 15.11 -14.00
CA LEU A 127 -7.39 14.97 -12.86
C LEU A 127 -6.45 16.19 -12.79
N THR A 128 -6.31 16.79 -11.62
CA THR A 128 -5.46 17.98 -11.40
C THR A 128 -4.17 17.66 -10.66
N HIS A 129 -4.14 16.55 -9.93
CA HIS A 129 -3.00 16.08 -9.15
C HIS A 129 -3.09 14.56 -9.00
N LEU A 130 -1.96 13.87 -8.98
CA LEU A 130 -1.90 12.42 -8.74
C LEU A 130 -1.03 12.12 -7.52
N ILE A 131 -1.52 11.29 -6.61
CA ILE A 131 -0.75 10.66 -5.55
C ILE A 131 -0.70 9.17 -5.85
N THR A 132 0.50 8.62 -5.90
CA THR A 132 0.75 7.20 -6.16
C THR A 132 1.92 6.72 -5.33
N MET A 133 2.22 5.42 -5.34
CA MET A 133 3.27 4.84 -4.53
C MET A 133 4.12 3.88 -5.35
N ASP A 134 5.44 4.02 -5.25
CA ASP A 134 6.47 3.28 -5.98
C ASP A 134 6.05 2.90 -7.40
N LEU A 135 5.96 3.90 -8.27
CA LEU A 135 5.82 3.69 -9.71
C LEU A 135 6.91 2.73 -10.22
N HIS A 136 6.51 1.81 -11.11
CA HIS A 136 7.40 0.80 -11.69
C HIS A 136 8.69 1.38 -12.27
N GLN A 137 8.54 2.50 -13.01
CA GLN A 137 9.65 3.35 -13.41
C GLN A 137 9.35 4.78 -12.94
N LYS A 138 10.34 5.45 -12.33
CA LYS A 138 10.16 6.81 -11.80
C LYS A 138 9.85 7.82 -12.90
N GLU A 139 10.29 7.54 -14.12
CA GLU A 139 10.12 8.33 -15.34
C GLU A 139 8.65 8.43 -15.76
N ILE A 140 7.78 7.52 -15.31
CA ILE A 140 6.33 7.58 -15.53
C ILE A 140 5.73 8.90 -15.01
N GLN A 141 6.36 9.54 -14.01
CA GLN A 141 5.96 10.87 -13.54
C GLN A 141 5.94 11.90 -14.69
N GLY A 142 6.87 11.80 -15.64
CA GLY A 142 6.93 12.66 -16.82
C GLY A 142 5.86 12.39 -17.88
N PHE A 143 5.04 11.34 -17.71
CA PHE A 143 3.92 11.09 -18.62
C PHE A 143 2.73 12.02 -18.34
N PHE A 144 2.62 12.51 -17.11
CA PHE A 144 1.57 13.41 -16.65
C PHE A 144 1.95 14.87 -16.92
N ASN A 145 0.96 15.68 -17.32
CA ASN A 145 1.08 17.14 -17.41
C ASN A 145 0.58 17.85 -16.14
N ILE A 146 0.37 17.08 -15.07
CA ILE A 146 -0.08 17.51 -13.75
C ILE A 146 0.95 17.10 -12.71
N PRO A 147 1.00 17.76 -11.54
CA PRO A 147 1.85 17.32 -10.43
C PRO A 147 1.55 15.88 -10.01
N VAL A 148 2.61 15.10 -9.80
CA VAL A 148 2.55 13.71 -9.35
C VAL A 148 3.42 13.56 -8.09
N ASP A 149 2.81 13.12 -7.00
CA ASP A 149 3.51 12.69 -5.79
C ASP A 149 3.68 11.17 -5.84
N ASN A 150 4.89 10.72 -6.19
CA ASN A 150 5.26 9.31 -6.14
C ASN A 150 5.90 8.96 -4.79
N LEU A 151 5.09 8.44 -3.87
CA LEU A 151 5.49 8.06 -2.53
C LEU A 151 6.39 6.82 -2.55
N ARG A 152 7.21 6.66 -1.51
CA ARG A 152 8.11 5.51 -1.35
C ARG A 152 7.64 4.59 -0.23
N ALA A 153 7.49 3.30 -0.51
CA ALA A 153 7.23 2.28 0.51
C ALA A 153 8.50 1.81 1.22
N SER A 154 9.68 2.03 0.62
CA SER A 154 10.96 1.53 1.15
C SER A 154 11.19 1.79 2.65
N PRO A 155 10.81 2.92 3.28
CA PRO A 155 11.02 3.08 4.73
C PRO A 155 10.26 2.04 5.57
N PHE A 156 9.05 1.65 5.15
CA PHE A 156 8.22 0.67 5.87
C PHE A 156 8.76 -0.75 5.67
N LEU A 157 9.19 -1.08 4.45
CA LEU A 157 9.81 -2.37 4.17
C LEU A 157 11.15 -2.51 4.90
N LEU A 158 11.95 -1.45 4.98
CA LEU A 158 13.20 -1.43 5.75
C LEU A 158 12.95 -1.60 7.25
N GLN A 159 11.94 -0.92 7.79
CA GLN A 159 11.54 -1.08 9.18
C GLN A 159 11.11 -2.53 9.45
N TYR A 160 10.29 -3.12 8.58
CA TYR A 160 9.87 -4.51 8.69
C TYR A 160 11.07 -5.48 8.68
N ILE A 161 12.06 -5.28 7.80
CA ILE A 161 13.29 -6.10 7.80
C ILE A 161 14.01 -6.02 9.16
N GLN A 162 14.04 -4.85 9.79
CA GLN A 162 14.75 -4.64 11.04
C GLN A 162 14.00 -5.18 12.27
N GLU A 163 12.67 -5.15 12.23
CA GLU A 163 11.81 -5.51 13.37
C GLU A 163 11.39 -6.98 13.34
N GLU A 164 11.09 -7.53 12.16
CA GLU A 164 10.43 -8.83 12.02
C GLU A 164 11.37 -9.94 11.51
N ILE A 165 12.44 -9.61 10.77
CA ILE A 165 13.38 -10.63 10.27
C ILE A 165 14.49 -10.88 11.31
N PRO A 166 14.54 -12.08 11.92
CA PRO A 166 15.62 -12.43 12.82
C PRO A 166 16.95 -12.48 12.06
N ASP A 167 18.02 -12.02 12.69
CA ASP A 167 19.37 -12.01 12.11
C ASP A 167 19.47 -11.35 10.73
N TYR A 168 18.67 -10.32 10.46
CA TYR A 168 18.70 -9.58 9.19
C TYR A 168 20.10 -9.02 8.84
N ARG A 169 21.01 -8.88 9.82
CA ARG A 169 22.41 -8.49 9.62
C ARG A 169 23.23 -9.54 8.86
N ASN A 170 22.84 -10.81 8.92
CA ASN A 170 23.39 -11.90 8.13
C ASN A 170 22.65 -12.08 6.79
N ALA A 171 21.81 -11.11 6.39
CA ALA A 171 21.10 -11.17 5.12
C ALA A 171 21.91 -10.56 3.97
N VAL A 172 21.54 -10.95 2.75
CA VAL A 172 21.97 -10.36 1.48
C VAL A 172 20.73 -9.90 0.72
N ILE A 173 20.77 -8.67 0.20
CA ILE A 173 19.68 -8.14 -0.61
C ILE A 173 19.83 -8.64 -2.03
N VAL A 174 18.79 -9.26 -2.58
CA VAL A 174 18.82 -9.88 -3.90
C VAL A 174 17.95 -9.11 -4.88
N ALA A 175 18.50 -8.81 -6.06
CA ALA A 175 17.74 -8.36 -7.21
C ALA A 175 17.34 -9.55 -8.07
N LYS A 176 16.03 -9.71 -8.32
CA LYS A 176 15.49 -10.75 -9.23
C LYS A 176 16.04 -10.65 -10.65
N SER A 177 16.35 -9.44 -11.10
CA SER A 177 16.89 -9.20 -12.44
C SER A 177 17.79 -7.97 -12.45
N PRO A 178 18.58 -7.75 -13.53
CA PRO A 178 19.34 -6.51 -13.68
C PRO A 178 18.47 -5.24 -13.63
N ALA A 179 17.19 -5.34 -13.99
CA ALA A 179 16.27 -4.21 -13.95
C ALA A 179 15.91 -3.79 -12.52
N SER A 180 15.84 -4.73 -11.57
CA SER A 180 15.59 -4.44 -10.15
C SER A 180 16.85 -4.16 -9.33
N ALA A 181 18.05 -4.27 -9.92
CA ALA A 181 19.33 -4.05 -9.25
C ALA A 181 19.44 -2.69 -8.55
N LYS A 182 19.00 -1.60 -9.18
CA LYS A 182 19.00 -0.26 -8.57
C LYS A 182 18.15 -0.18 -7.29
N ARG A 183 17.06 -0.96 -7.23
CA ARG A 183 16.17 -1.02 -6.06
C ARG A 183 16.82 -1.82 -4.94
N ALA A 184 17.33 -3.01 -5.26
CA ALA A 184 18.07 -3.83 -4.32
C ALA A 184 19.27 -3.08 -3.73
N GLN A 185 20.03 -2.37 -4.56
CA GLN A 185 21.16 -1.54 -4.10
C GLN A 185 20.71 -0.47 -3.10
N SER A 186 19.60 0.23 -3.35
CA SER A 186 19.09 1.22 -2.40
C SER A 186 18.69 0.62 -1.05
N PHE A 187 18.28 -0.66 -0.99
CA PHE A 187 18.00 -1.35 0.26
C PHE A 187 19.30 -1.79 0.96
N ALA A 188 20.23 -2.37 0.19
CA ALA A 188 21.53 -2.82 0.67
C ALA A 188 22.33 -1.67 1.31
N GLU A 189 22.38 -0.50 0.67
CA GLU A 189 23.07 0.70 1.18
C GLU A 189 22.49 1.18 2.53
N ARG A 190 21.17 1.17 2.67
CA ARG A 190 20.50 1.65 3.90
C ARG A 190 20.58 0.66 5.05
N LEU A 191 20.58 -0.64 4.76
CA LEU A 191 20.75 -1.71 5.76
C LEU A 191 22.22 -2.01 6.07
N ARG A 192 23.15 -1.51 5.23
CA ARG A 192 24.58 -1.86 5.24
C ARG A 192 24.81 -3.36 5.04
N LEU A 193 24.14 -3.93 4.05
CA LEU A 193 24.22 -5.34 3.69
C LEU A 193 24.86 -5.53 2.30
N GLY A 194 25.25 -6.76 2.00
CA GLY A 194 25.68 -7.15 0.66
C GLY A 194 24.51 -7.12 -0.33
N ILE A 195 24.84 -7.08 -1.62
CA ILE A 195 23.89 -7.23 -2.72
C ILE A 195 24.27 -8.43 -3.57
N ALA A 196 23.26 -9.18 -4.01
CA ALA A 196 23.38 -10.17 -5.09
C ALA A 196 22.39 -9.84 -6.21
N VAL A 197 22.74 -10.17 -7.45
CA VAL A 197 21.91 -9.93 -8.63
C VAL A 197 21.77 -11.23 -9.40
N ILE A 198 20.54 -11.61 -9.68
CA ILE A 198 20.23 -12.75 -10.54
C ILE A 198 20.23 -12.25 -11.98
N HIS A 199 20.89 -12.99 -12.87
CA HIS A 199 20.84 -12.76 -14.32
C HIS A 199 20.72 -14.08 -15.08
N GLY A 200 20.20 -14.00 -16.30
CA GLY A 200 19.72 -15.15 -17.06
C GLY A 200 18.20 -15.09 -17.20
N GLU A 201 17.63 -15.83 -18.13
CA GLU A 201 16.17 -15.83 -18.34
C GLU A 201 15.56 -17.09 -17.70
N ALA A 202 14.84 -16.92 -16.58
CA ALA A 202 13.53 -17.55 -16.50
C ALA A 202 12.68 -16.88 -17.59
N GLN A 203 11.82 -17.62 -18.30
CA GLN A 203 10.91 -16.99 -19.27
C GLN A 203 9.96 -16.04 -18.54
N ASP A 204 10.40 -14.80 -18.27
CA ASP A 204 9.48 -13.71 -18.04
C ASP A 204 8.77 -13.53 -19.38
N ALA A 205 7.44 -13.76 -19.43
CA ALA A 205 6.64 -13.51 -20.63
C ALA A 205 6.78 -12.06 -21.17
N GLU A 206 7.39 -11.18 -20.37
CA GLU A 206 7.64 -9.77 -20.64
C GLU A 206 9.11 -9.39 -20.95
N SER A 207 10.08 -10.33 -20.95
CA SER A 207 11.49 -9.99 -21.18
C SER A 207 11.79 -9.64 -22.65
N ASP A 208 11.97 -8.34 -22.89
CA ASP A 208 13.12 -7.74 -23.58
C ASP A 208 13.60 -8.31 -24.93
N GLN A 209 12.70 -8.55 -25.89
CA GLN A 209 13.10 -8.34 -27.28
C GLN A 209 12.94 -6.86 -27.64
N VAL A 210 14.01 -6.09 -27.43
CA VAL A 210 14.18 -4.77 -28.05
C VAL A 210 14.09 -4.99 -29.56
N ASP A 211 13.34 -4.14 -30.27
CA ASP A 211 12.95 -4.32 -31.67
C ASP A 211 14.09 -4.18 -32.69
N GLY A 212 15.35 -4.17 -32.22
CA GLY A 212 16.55 -4.05 -33.03
C GLY A 212 16.70 -2.71 -33.74
N ARG A 213 15.80 -1.74 -33.53
CA ARG A 213 15.83 -0.44 -34.24
C ARG A 213 16.89 0.53 -33.72
N HIS A 214 17.50 0.22 -32.57
CA HIS A 214 18.66 0.95 -32.04
C HIS A 214 20.01 0.34 -32.45
N SER A 215 19.99 -0.78 -33.15
CA SER A 215 21.17 -1.27 -33.87
C SER A 215 21.23 -0.56 -35.22
N PRO A 216 22.40 -0.17 -35.73
CA PRO A 216 22.53 0.34 -37.09
C PRO A 216 21.83 -0.61 -38.07
N PRO A 217 21.16 -0.10 -39.12
CA PRO A 217 20.42 -0.95 -40.04
C PRO A 217 21.35 -2.02 -40.60
N THR A 218 20.94 -3.29 -40.51
CA THR A 218 21.61 -4.38 -41.23
C THR A 218 21.53 -4.03 -42.71
N VAL A 219 22.67 -3.71 -43.32
CA VAL A 219 22.76 -3.47 -44.76
C VAL A 219 22.22 -4.72 -45.43
N LYS A 220 21.04 -4.62 -46.05
CA LYS A 220 20.55 -5.64 -46.96
C LYS A 220 21.40 -5.54 -48.21
N THR A 221 22.46 -6.32 -48.30
CA THR A 221 23.19 -6.49 -49.56
C THR A 221 22.31 -7.32 -50.50
N THR A 222 21.39 -6.66 -51.21
CA THR A 222 20.87 -7.18 -52.46
C THR A 222 21.96 -7.05 -53.51
N GLY A 223 22.59 -8.17 -53.89
CA GLY A 223 23.41 -8.25 -55.10
C GLY A 223 24.72 -9.00 -54.92
N ALA A 224 24.76 -10.20 -55.51
CA ALA A 224 25.92 -10.97 -56.00
C ALA A 224 27.07 -11.22 -55.02
N ILE A 225 27.13 -12.44 -54.45
CA ILE A 225 28.33 -12.99 -53.82
C ILE A 225 28.78 -14.21 -54.62
N HIS A 226 30.08 -14.19 -54.94
CA HIS A 226 30.91 -15.25 -55.50
C HIS A 226 30.54 -16.67 -54.99
N PRO A 227 30.70 -17.75 -55.80
CA PRO A 227 30.30 -19.12 -55.45
C PRO A 227 31.15 -19.82 -54.36
N SER A 228 31.80 -19.07 -53.47
CA SER A 228 32.76 -19.64 -52.50
C SER A 228 32.74 -19.01 -51.10
N MET A 229 31.68 -18.28 -50.71
CA MET A 229 31.49 -17.85 -49.32
C MET A 229 30.10 -18.23 -48.82
N GLU A 230 30.02 -19.35 -48.09
CA GLU A 230 28.88 -19.66 -47.24
C GLU A 230 28.92 -18.74 -46.03
N ILE A 231 27.93 -17.84 -45.91
CA ILE A 231 27.72 -17.07 -44.69
C ILE A 231 27.18 -18.06 -43.64
N PRO A 232 27.83 -18.22 -42.48
CA PRO A 232 27.32 -19.10 -41.43
C PRO A 232 25.91 -18.68 -41.05
N LEU A 233 24.97 -19.64 -41.06
CA LEU A 233 23.64 -19.45 -40.48
C LEU A 233 23.80 -18.91 -39.06
N LEU A 234 23.20 -17.74 -38.79
CA LEU A 234 23.11 -17.18 -37.44
C LEU A 234 22.34 -18.17 -36.57
N ILE A 235 23.09 -19.02 -35.85
CA ILE A 235 22.56 -19.87 -34.80
C ILE A 235 21.89 -18.94 -33.79
N PRO A 236 20.61 -19.14 -33.44
CA PRO A 236 19.99 -18.38 -32.35
C PRO A 236 20.89 -18.53 -31.13
N LYS A 237 21.38 -17.42 -30.59
CA LYS A 237 22.24 -17.43 -29.40
C LYS A 237 21.45 -18.12 -28.29
N GLU A 238 21.81 -19.38 -28.00
CA GLU A 238 21.21 -20.13 -26.89
C GLU A 238 21.42 -19.30 -25.61
N LYS A 239 20.31 -18.99 -24.95
CA LYS A 239 20.32 -18.05 -23.83
C LYS A 239 20.88 -18.76 -22.59
N PRO A 240 21.79 -18.11 -21.84
CA PRO A 240 22.46 -18.74 -20.71
C PRO A 240 21.49 -19.03 -19.56
N PRO A 241 21.75 -20.11 -18.78
CA PRO A 241 20.93 -20.47 -17.62
C PRO A 241 20.94 -19.38 -16.54
N ILE A 242 19.92 -19.42 -15.67
CA ILE A 242 19.81 -18.51 -14.51
C ILE A 242 21.05 -18.67 -13.64
N SER A 243 21.64 -17.55 -13.24
CA SER A 243 22.83 -17.51 -12.40
C SER A 243 22.79 -16.32 -11.45
N VAL A 244 23.48 -16.43 -10.32
CA VAL A 244 23.57 -15.39 -9.30
C VAL A 244 24.96 -14.78 -9.33
N VAL A 245 25.03 -13.46 -9.25
CA VAL A 245 26.26 -12.70 -9.07
C VAL A 245 26.22 -12.09 -7.68
N GLY A 246 27.11 -12.56 -6.80
CA GLY A 246 27.15 -12.19 -5.37
C GLY A 246 27.22 -13.42 -4.48
N ASP A 247 27.71 -13.23 -3.24
CA ASP A 247 27.77 -14.28 -2.22
C ASP A 247 26.45 -14.36 -1.45
N VAL A 248 25.84 -15.54 -1.48
CA VAL A 248 24.54 -15.84 -0.83
C VAL A 248 24.62 -17.04 0.13
N GLY A 249 25.77 -17.72 0.20
CA GLY A 249 25.93 -18.96 0.93
C GLY A 249 25.90 -18.74 2.44
N GLY A 250 25.10 -19.52 3.17
CA GLY A 250 24.97 -19.42 4.63
C GLY A 250 24.28 -18.13 5.10
N ARG A 251 23.57 -17.43 4.21
CA ARG A 251 22.90 -16.15 4.48
C ARG A 251 21.40 -16.23 4.25
N ILE A 252 20.68 -15.27 4.81
CA ILE A 252 19.27 -15.00 4.47
C ILE A 252 19.26 -14.23 3.15
N ALA A 253 18.54 -14.70 2.14
CA ALA A 253 18.35 -13.98 0.89
C ALA A 253 17.04 -13.18 0.93
N ILE A 254 17.10 -11.86 0.72
CA ILE A 254 15.91 -10.99 0.68
C ILE A 254 15.76 -10.44 -0.74
N ILE A 255 14.88 -11.03 -1.54
CA ILE A 255 14.54 -10.56 -2.88
C ILE A 255 13.69 -9.29 -2.76
N VAL A 256 14.11 -8.21 -3.42
CA VAL A 256 13.37 -6.94 -3.40
C VAL A 256 12.92 -6.54 -4.79
N ASP A 257 11.61 -6.38 -4.99
CA ASP A 257 11.00 -5.90 -6.23
C ASP A 257 9.92 -4.83 -5.96
N ASP A 258 9.36 -4.19 -6.99
CA ASP A 258 8.23 -3.26 -6.82
C ASP A 258 6.89 -3.96 -6.91
N ILE A 259 6.76 -4.95 -7.80
CA ILE A 259 5.52 -5.64 -8.10
C ILE A 259 5.77 -7.15 -8.08
N ILE A 260 4.89 -7.89 -7.39
CA ILE A 260 4.75 -9.34 -7.51
C ILE A 260 3.41 -9.59 -8.20
N ASP A 261 3.45 -10.16 -9.39
CA ASP A 261 2.28 -10.42 -10.23
C ASP A 261 2.33 -11.85 -10.74
N ASP A 262 3.15 -12.07 -11.77
CA ASP A 262 3.66 -13.40 -12.12
C ASP A 262 4.77 -13.77 -11.14
N VAL A 263 4.75 -15.03 -10.68
CA VAL A 263 5.65 -15.55 -9.65
C VAL A 263 6.68 -16.52 -10.19
N ASP A 264 6.58 -16.96 -11.45
CA ASP A 264 7.47 -18.00 -12.00
C ASP A 264 8.94 -17.62 -11.88
N SER A 265 9.28 -16.36 -12.20
CA SER A 265 10.64 -15.86 -12.05
C SER A 265 11.06 -15.61 -10.60
N PHE A 266 10.12 -15.42 -9.67
CA PHE A 266 10.43 -15.38 -8.24
C PHE A 266 10.71 -16.76 -7.68
N VAL A 267 9.95 -17.78 -8.11
CA VAL A 267 10.17 -19.18 -7.73
C VAL A 267 11.51 -19.67 -8.28
N ALA A 268 11.79 -19.45 -9.57
CA ALA A 268 13.08 -19.81 -10.15
C ALA A 268 14.28 -19.11 -9.47
N ALA A 269 14.10 -17.84 -9.09
CA ALA A 269 15.08 -17.11 -8.30
C ALA A 269 15.29 -17.75 -6.92
N ALA A 270 14.22 -18.14 -6.24
CA ALA A 270 14.29 -18.78 -4.92
C ALA A 270 15.03 -20.13 -4.98
N GLU A 271 14.71 -20.99 -5.95
CA GLU A 271 15.41 -22.27 -6.13
C GLU A 271 16.91 -22.06 -6.37
N THR A 272 17.27 -21.12 -7.26
CA THR A 272 18.68 -20.80 -7.56
C THR A 272 19.43 -20.29 -6.32
N LEU A 273 18.76 -19.51 -5.45
CA LEU A 273 19.35 -19.02 -4.20
C LEU A 273 19.56 -20.16 -3.20
N LYS A 274 18.60 -21.09 -3.11
CA LYS A 274 18.66 -22.26 -2.23
C LYS A 274 19.77 -23.22 -2.65
N GLU A 275 19.92 -23.48 -3.95
CA GLU A 275 21.03 -24.27 -4.51
C GLU A 275 22.41 -23.68 -4.18
N ARG A 276 22.48 -22.35 -4.05
CA ARG A 276 23.70 -21.64 -3.67
C ARG A 276 23.88 -21.48 -2.16
N GLY A 277 23.08 -22.17 -1.36
CA GLY A 277 23.22 -22.25 0.09
C GLY A 277 22.57 -21.13 0.87
N ALA A 278 21.65 -20.36 0.28
CA ALA A 278 20.77 -19.51 1.07
C ALA A 278 19.82 -20.38 1.90
N TYR A 279 19.77 -20.17 3.22
CA TYR A 279 19.01 -21.04 4.12
C TYR A 279 17.60 -20.50 4.44
N LYS A 280 17.35 -19.22 4.14
CA LYS A 280 16.03 -18.57 4.18
C LYS A 280 15.88 -17.57 3.04
N ILE A 281 14.69 -17.48 2.47
CA ILE A 281 14.38 -16.66 1.31
C ILE A 281 13.10 -15.85 1.58
N PHE A 282 13.25 -14.53 1.64
CA PHE A 282 12.17 -13.58 1.76
C PHE A 282 11.95 -12.85 0.43
N VAL A 283 10.70 -12.59 0.07
CA VAL A 283 10.37 -11.73 -1.07
C VAL A 283 9.62 -10.49 -0.58
N MET A 284 10.15 -9.30 -0.91
CA MET A 284 9.55 -8.03 -0.53
C MET A 284 9.14 -7.25 -1.76
N ALA A 285 7.90 -6.77 -1.77
CA ALA A 285 7.42 -5.87 -2.79
C ALA A 285 6.45 -4.82 -2.27
N THR A 286 6.40 -3.69 -2.97
CA THR A 286 5.42 -2.66 -2.66
C THR A 286 4.01 -3.12 -3.06
N HIS A 287 3.88 -3.69 -4.26
CA HIS A 287 2.61 -4.09 -4.85
C HIS A 287 2.54 -5.62 -4.97
N GLY A 288 1.59 -6.26 -4.32
CA GLY A 288 1.30 -7.68 -4.51
C GLY A 288 0.00 -7.86 -5.28
N LEU A 289 0.07 -7.99 -6.60
CA LEU A 289 -1.09 -8.25 -7.45
C LEU A 289 -1.50 -9.72 -7.41
N LEU A 290 -0.52 -10.63 -7.48
CA LEU A 290 -0.70 -12.06 -7.29
C LEU A 290 -1.80 -12.64 -8.16
N SER A 291 -1.66 -12.44 -9.46
CA SER A 291 -2.64 -12.91 -10.42
C SER A 291 -2.65 -14.43 -10.46
N CYS A 292 -3.82 -14.99 -10.79
CA CYS A 292 -4.00 -16.42 -11.08
C CYS A 292 -3.57 -17.33 -9.90
N GLU A 293 -2.77 -18.36 -10.17
CA GLU A 293 -2.30 -19.38 -9.23
C GLU A 293 -1.07 -18.94 -8.42
N ALA A 294 -0.70 -17.65 -8.48
CA ALA A 294 0.49 -17.12 -7.81
C ALA A 294 0.58 -17.48 -6.30
N PRO A 295 -0.50 -17.42 -5.49
CA PRO A 295 -0.43 -17.84 -4.09
C PRO A 295 -0.04 -19.31 -3.93
N ARG A 296 -0.57 -20.20 -4.77
CA ARG A 296 -0.30 -21.64 -4.72
C ARG A 296 1.15 -21.94 -5.05
N PHE A 297 1.69 -21.33 -6.11
CA PHE A 297 3.09 -21.50 -6.48
C PHE A 297 4.05 -20.95 -5.43
N ILE A 298 3.67 -19.90 -4.69
CA ILE A 298 4.48 -19.42 -3.57
C ILE A 298 4.52 -20.46 -2.44
N GLU A 299 3.37 -21.03 -2.07
CA GLU A 299 3.28 -22.07 -1.02
C GLU A 299 4.05 -23.35 -1.39
N GLU A 300 4.09 -23.72 -2.67
CA GLU A 300 4.80 -24.90 -3.18
C GLU A 300 6.32 -24.66 -3.38
N SER A 301 6.80 -23.41 -3.29
CA SER A 301 8.17 -23.02 -3.63
C SER A 301 9.15 -23.01 -2.44
N ALA A 302 10.43 -22.79 -2.73
CA ALA A 302 11.45 -22.49 -1.73
C ALA A 302 11.32 -21.14 -0.99
N ILE A 303 10.29 -20.33 -1.25
CA ILE A 303 10.10 -19.01 -0.61
C ILE A 303 9.50 -19.20 0.79
N ASP A 304 10.19 -18.72 1.83
CA ASP A 304 9.70 -18.82 3.21
C ASP A 304 8.58 -17.81 3.50
N GLU A 305 8.75 -16.56 3.06
CA GLU A 305 7.79 -15.50 3.36
C GLU A 305 7.74 -14.43 2.27
N VAL A 306 6.52 -13.94 1.98
CA VAL A 306 6.27 -12.85 1.03
C VAL A 306 5.63 -11.65 1.71
N VAL A 307 6.37 -10.54 1.74
CA VAL A 307 5.99 -9.30 2.41
C VAL A 307 5.38 -8.30 1.41
N ARG A 308 4.05 -8.30 1.38
CA ARG A 308 3.09 -7.40 0.71
C ARG A 308 2.77 -6.08 1.41
N LEU A 309 3.14 -4.89 0.94
CA LEU A 309 2.70 -3.64 1.62
C LEU A 309 1.17 -3.45 1.63
N LEU A 310 0.44 -3.95 0.63
CA LEU A 310 -1.04 -3.86 0.58
C LEU A 310 -1.72 -4.49 1.82
N PHE A 311 -1.04 -5.40 2.52
CA PHE A 311 -1.53 -6.07 3.73
C PHE A 311 -0.97 -5.49 5.03
N VAL A 312 0.11 -4.70 4.98
CA VAL A 312 0.68 -4.12 6.20
C VAL A 312 -0.19 -2.94 6.63
N ARG A 313 -0.58 -2.92 7.91
CA ARG A 313 -1.22 -1.76 8.59
C ARG A 313 -0.59 -0.40 8.21
N GLY A 314 0.68 -0.40 7.79
CA GLY A 314 1.46 0.72 7.28
C GLY A 314 0.98 1.40 5.98
N LEU A 315 0.29 0.74 5.04
CA LEU A 315 -0.14 1.41 3.80
C LEU A 315 -1.18 2.51 4.06
N ALA A 316 -2.15 2.24 4.92
CA ALA A 316 -3.11 3.26 5.37
C ALA A 316 -2.44 4.37 6.18
N VAL A 317 -1.36 4.06 6.92
CA VAL A 317 -0.52 5.07 7.60
C VAL A 317 0.14 5.98 6.58
N LEU A 318 0.85 5.42 5.60
CA LEU A 318 1.60 6.18 4.61
C LEU A 318 0.67 7.08 3.78
N LEU A 319 -0.40 6.51 3.23
CA LEU A 319 -1.35 7.27 2.41
C LEU A 319 -2.12 8.28 3.24
N GLY A 320 -2.52 7.93 4.47
CA GLY A 320 -3.15 8.86 5.41
C GLY A 320 -2.22 10.03 5.77
N LEU A 321 -0.93 9.77 6.04
CA LEU A 321 0.07 10.81 6.32
C LEU A 321 0.36 11.67 5.08
N ALA A 322 0.48 11.06 3.90
CA ALA A 322 0.69 11.79 2.65
C ALA A 322 -0.50 12.70 2.32
N LEU A 323 -1.73 12.18 2.49
CA LEU A 323 -2.95 12.97 2.35
C LEU A 323 -3.03 14.07 3.41
N SER A 324 -2.74 13.78 4.67
CA SER A 324 -2.71 14.78 5.75
C SER A 324 -1.71 15.90 5.44
N ARG A 325 -0.51 15.57 4.93
CA ARG A 325 0.51 16.54 4.53
C ARG A 325 0.08 17.37 3.33
N LEU A 326 -0.49 16.74 2.30
CA LEU A 326 -0.99 17.46 1.12
C LEU A 326 -2.16 18.38 1.51
N LEU A 327 -3.06 17.92 2.39
CA LEU A 327 -4.13 18.73 2.96
C LEU A 327 -3.58 19.91 3.76
N LEU A 328 -2.57 19.69 4.60
CA LEU A 328 -1.87 20.77 5.32
C LEU A 328 -1.20 21.74 4.35
N GLN A 329 -0.60 21.27 3.26
CA GLN A 329 0.03 22.09 2.24
C GLN A 329 -1.01 22.90 1.43
N MET A 330 -2.16 22.30 1.12
CA MET A 330 -3.31 22.96 0.48
C MET A 330 -3.95 24.00 1.41
N LEU A 331 -3.93 23.78 2.73
CA LEU A 331 -4.44 24.70 3.75
C LEU A 331 -3.44 25.82 4.13
N ARG A 332 -2.13 25.59 3.98
CA ARG A 332 -1.07 26.52 4.41
C ARG A 332 -0.42 27.36 3.30
N LEU A 333 -0.69 27.11 2.03
CA LEU A 333 -0.06 27.87 0.94
C LEU A 333 -0.96 29.03 0.44
N PRO A 334 -0.56 30.30 0.64
CA PRO A 334 -0.99 31.36 -0.27
C PRO A 334 -0.51 31.06 -1.69
N ARG A 335 -1.43 31.21 -2.65
CA ARG A 335 -1.29 30.83 -4.06
C ARG A 335 -0.14 31.61 -4.71
N GLY A 336 1.02 30.98 -4.96
CA GLY A 336 2.09 31.67 -5.69
C GLY A 336 3.38 30.93 -6.00
N GLN A 337 3.76 29.85 -5.28
CA GLN A 337 5.03 29.17 -5.55
C GLN A 337 4.85 27.64 -5.58
N LYS A 338 4.71 27.08 -6.79
CA LYS A 338 4.85 25.63 -7.03
C LYS A 338 6.25 25.37 -7.59
N GLY A 339 7.23 25.22 -6.71
CA GLY A 339 8.54 24.63 -7.02
C GLY A 339 8.57 23.19 -6.54
N GLN A 340 9.04 22.27 -7.38
CA GLN A 340 9.30 20.87 -7.05
C GLN A 340 10.10 20.76 -5.74
N ARG A 341 9.43 20.34 -4.66
CA ARG A 341 10.12 19.77 -3.50
C ARG A 341 9.85 18.29 -3.51
N GLN A 342 10.86 17.54 -3.93
CA GLN A 342 10.92 16.11 -3.73
C GLN A 342 10.82 15.88 -2.21
N CYS A 343 9.62 15.53 -1.74
CA CYS A 343 9.40 15.29 -0.33
C CYS A 343 10.08 13.98 0.05
N VAL A 344 11.31 14.08 0.53
CA VAL A 344 11.87 13.09 1.45
C VAL A 344 10.91 13.09 2.64
N VAL A 345 10.13 12.01 2.77
CA VAL A 345 9.37 11.75 3.99
C VAL A 345 10.41 11.46 5.06
N GLU A 346 10.94 12.50 5.69
CA GLU A 346 11.50 12.38 7.02
C GLU A 346 10.32 11.98 7.91
N LEU A 347 10.25 10.67 8.17
CA LEU A 347 9.51 10.14 9.30
C LEU A 347 10.15 10.80 10.52
N LEU A 348 9.43 11.74 11.13
CA LEU A 348 9.63 12.04 12.54
C LEU A 348 9.70 10.69 13.24
N ARG A 349 10.86 10.38 13.83
CA ARG A 349 11.09 9.16 14.61
C ARG A 349 9.84 8.88 15.45
N PRO A 350 9.23 7.69 15.41
CA PRO A 350 8.53 7.25 16.58
C PRO A 350 9.61 7.18 17.67
N GLN A 351 9.57 8.09 18.64
CA GLN A 351 10.42 7.93 19.81
C GLN A 351 10.18 6.52 20.34
N ALA A 352 11.26 5.76 20.45
CA ALA A 352 11.30 4.48 21.10
C ALA A 352 10.59 4.59 22.46
N ALA A 353 9.45 3.94 22.60
CA ALA A 353 8.98 3.52 23.90
C ALA A 353 9.63 2.16 24.16
N PRO A 354 10.51 2.01 25.17
CA PRO A 354 11.02 0.70 25.53
C PRO A 354 9.88 -0.13 26.13
N LEU A 355 9.94 -1.43 25.88
CA LEU A 355 9.16 -2.50 26.52
C LEU A 355 8.93 -2.23 28.01
N SER A 356 7.71 -1.82 28.37
CA SER A 356 7.06 -2.06 29.67
C SER A 356 5.70 -1.35 29.73
N LEU A 357 4.75 -1.79 28.91
CA LEU A 357 3.34 -1.56 29.21
C LEU A 357 2.52 -2.74 28.67
N LEU A 358 2.45 -3.80 29.47
CA LEU A 358 1.46 -4.86 29.33
C LEU A 358 0.09 -4.24 29.67
N LEU A 359 -0.54 -3.56 28.71
CA LEU A 359 -1.92 -3.12 28.85
C LEU A 359 -2.82 -4.31 28.52
N LEU A 360 -3.28 -5.00 29.57
CA LEU A 360 -4.34 -5.99 29.49
C LEU A 360 -5.63 -5.25 29.10
N VAL A 361 -5.96 -5.19 27.82
CA VAL A 361 -7.24 -4.66 27.35
C VAL A 361 -8.29 -5.74 27.57
N LEU A 362 -8.98 -5.68 28.72
CA LEU A 362 -10.29 -6.29 28.85
C LEU A 362 -11.27 -5.44 28.04
N PHE A 363 -11.81 -6.04 27.00
CA PHE A 363 -12.95 -5.54 26.25
C PHE A 363 -14.16 -5.53 27.18
N ASP A 364 -14.73 -4.36 27.46
CA ASP A 364 -16.15 -4.29 27.81
C ASP A 364 -16.83 -3.19 26.99
N HIS A 365 -17.95 -3.57 26.41
CA HIS A 365 -18.75 -2.76 25.52
C HIS A 365 -19.68 -1.93 26.41
N SER A 366 -19.65 -0.60 26.24
CA SER A 366 -20.57 0.42 26.77
C SER A 366 -19.95 1.35 27.82
N LEU A 367 -19.74 2.61 27.41
CA LEU A 367 -19.72 3.89 28.16
C LEU A 367 -18.47 4.77 27.91
N GLY A 368 -18.69 5.85 27.15
CA GLY A 368 -18.21 7.23 27.38
C GLY A 368 -16.73 7.52 27.65
N PHE A 369 -16.10 8.27 26.74
CA PHE A 369 -14.79 8.92 26.92
C PHE A 369 -14.75 9.88 28.12
N ALA A 370 -13.70 9.79 28.93
CA ALA A 370 -13.22 10.89 29.78
C ALA A 370 -11.70 11.05 29.63
N VAL A 371 -11.26 12.24 29.24
CA VAL A 371 -9.85 12.65 29.15
C VAL A 371 -9.59 13.62 30.29
N PHE A 372 -8.63 13.34 31.18
CA PHE A 372 -8.13 14.31 32.16
C PHE A 372 -6.70 14.73 31.80
N PRO A 373 -6.36 16.04 31.87
CA PRO A 373 -5.03 16.53 31.56
C PRO A 373 -4.06 16.30 32.74
N LEU A 374 -2.86 15.80 32.44
CA LEU A 374 -1.75 15.74 33.39
C LEU A 374 -1.11 17.13 33.50
N GLN A 375 -1.12 17.70 34.71
CA GLN A 375 -0.18 18.75 35.09
C GLN A 375 0.52 18.33 36.37
N SER A 376 1.86 18.26 36.28
CA SER A 376 2.85 18.33 37.36
C SER A 376 2.90 17.18 38.39
N LEU A 377 3.87 16.29 38.23
CA LEU A 377 4.65 15.81 39.39
C LEU A 377 6.06 15.37 38.94
N VAL A 378 7.06 16.11 39.42
CA VAL A 378 8.49 15.80 39.41
C VAL A 378 8.82 15.18 40.78
N LEU A 379 9.89 14.36 40.84
CA LEU A 379 10.48 13.60 41.98
C LEU A 379 10.05 12.13 41.92
N GLY A 380 10.92 11.12 42.00
CA GLY A 380 12.34 11.01 42.31
C GLY A 380 12.57 9.53 42.66
N LEU A 381 13.67 8.96 42.17
CA LEU A 381 14.16 7.58 42.28
C LEU A 381 13.75 6.74 43.51
N GLY A 382 13.37 5.48 43.29
CA GLY A 382 13.34 4.43 44.32
C GLY A 382 12.71 3.11 43.86
N PHE A 383 13.51 2.07 43.69
CA PHE A 383 13.11 0.69 43.38
C PHE A 383 12.13 0.14 44.44
N LEU A 384 11.02 -0.47 44.00
CA LEU A 384 10.28 -1.43 44.84
C LEU A 384 9.68 -2.55 43.98
N GLN A 385 10.18 -3.77 44.24
CA GLN A 385 9.76 -5.04 43.65
C GLN A 385 8.57 -5.56 44.46
N VAL A 386 7.41 -5.78 43.83
CA VAL A 386 6.24 -6.40 44.48
C VAL A 386 5.87 -7.71 43.78
N LEU A 387 5.96 -8.77 44.58
CA LEU A 387 5.59 -10.14 44.35
C LEU A 387 4.05 -10.26 44.31
N VAL A 388 3.47 -10.89 43.29
CA VAL A 388 2.02 -11.15 43.18
C VAL A 388 1.71 -12.49 43.85
N HIS A 389 0.83 -12.49 44.86
CA HIS A 389 0.20 -13.70 45.39
C HIS A 389 -1.34 -13.55 45.37
N GLY A 390 -2.01 -14.48 44.69
CA GLY A 390 -3.36 -14.99 44.96
C GLY A 390 -4.56 -14.04 44.93
N LEU A 391 -5.42 -14.18 43.91
CA LEU A 391 -6.81 -13.70 43.92
C LEU A 391 -7.73 -14.88 44.28
N GLU A 392 -8.39 -14.80 45.43
CA GLU A 392 -9.56 -15.62 45.77
C GLU A 392 -10.84 -14.78 45.61
N THR A 393 -11.81 -15.32 44.91
CA THR A 393 -13.13 -14.74 44.63
C THR A 393 -14.14 -15.13 45.71
N GLN A 394 -14.79 -14.16 46.36
CA GLN A 394 -16.08 -14.39 47.02
C GLN A 394 -17.06 -13.21 46.90
N THR A 395 -18.32 -13.63 46.82
CA THR A 395 -19.58 -12.95 46.59
C THR A 395 -20.08 -12.12 47.79
N SER A 396 -20.16 -10.80 47.66
CA SER A 396 -21.15 -9.90 48.32
C SER A 396 -20.78 -8.45 47.99
N GLY A 397 -21.76 -7.63 47.60
CA GLY A 397 -21.58 -6.32 46.97
C GLY A 397 -21.05 -5.21 47.87
N TYR A 398 -19.74 -5.23 48.16
CA TYR A 398 -18.95 -4.11 48.67
C TYR A 398 -17.52 -4.19 48.12
N CYS A 399 -16.99 -3.12 47.52
CA CYS A 399 -15.58 -3.05 47.12
C CYS A 399 -14.82 -2.21 48.17
N ARG A 400 -13.89 -2.84 48.89
CA ARG A 400 -13.06 -2.19 49.92
C ARG A 400 -11.67 -1.96 49.34
N ILE A 401 -11.28 -0.70 49.13
CA ILE A 401 -9.92 -0.36 48.70
C ILE A 401 -9.11 0.00 49.95
N LEU A 402 -8.08 -0.76 50.26
CA LEU A 402 -7.14 -0.47 51.36
C LEU A 402 -5.94 0.29 50.78
N CYS A 403 -5.68 1.49 51.30
CA CYS A 403 -4.48 2.27 51.02
C CYS A 403 -3.93 2.80 52.35
N GLY A 404 -3.08 2.02 53.02
CA GLY A 404 -2.53 2.38 54.34
C GLY A 404 -3.59 2.61 55.43
N ASP A 405 -3.22 3.34 56.49
CA ASP A 405 -3.99 3.53 57.74
C ASP A 405 -5.23 4.45 57.63
N GLN A 406 -5.86 4.59 56.46
CA GLN A 406 -7.12 5.33 56.33
C GLN A 406 -8.14 4.59 55.46
N SER A 407 -9.34 4.40 56.03
CA SER A 407 -10.50 3.83 55.36
C SER A 407 -11.46 4.93 54.88
N LEU A 408 -11.73 5.00 53.57
CA LEU A 408 -12.79 5.84 53.01
C LEU A 408 -14.04 4.97 52.73
N LEU A 409 -15.21 5.44 53.18
CA LEU A 409 -16.48 4.74 53.04
C LEU A 409 -17.39 5.56 52.10
N VAL A 410 -17.80 4.99 50.97
CA VAL A 410 -18.70 5.64 50.01
C VAL A 410 -20.08 5.01 50.11
N LEU A 411 -21.09 5.80 50.46
CA LEU A 411 -22.50 5.40 50.52
C LEU A 411 -23.21 5.66 49.17
N PRO A 412 -24.22 4.85 48.78
CA PRO A 412 -24.87 4.98 47.49
C PRO A 412 -25.93 6.11 47.47
N TYR A 413 -25.98 6.84 46.35
CA TYR A 413 -27.05 7.78 46.03
C TYR A 413 -28.09 7.11 45.12
N THR A 414 -29.34 7.04 45.56
CA THR A 414 -30.49 6.53 44.81
C THR A 414 -31.16 7.65 44.00
N ALA A 415 -31.46 7.41 42.72
CA ALA A 415 -32.37 8.26 41.95
C ALA A 415 -33.38 7.42 41.15
N THR A 416 -34.63 7.79 41.37
CA THR A 416 -35.94 7.22 41.01
C THR A 416 -36.31 7.24 39.51
N ALA A 417 -37.10 6.24 39.09
CA ALA A 417 -37.78 6.16 37.78
C ALA A 417 -39.25 6.69 37.85
N PRO A 418 -39.86 7.12 36.73
CA PRO A 418 -41.31 7.28 36.60
C PRO A 418 -42.00 6.10 35.85
N PRO A 419 -43.34 5.94 35.96
CA PRO A 419 -43.98 4.63 35.95
C PRO A 419 -44.63 4.19 34.61
N SER A 420 -44.97 2.90 34.60
CA SER A 420 -45.58 2.06 33.56
C SER A 420 -47.06 2.35 33.24
N SER A 421 -47.49 2.02 32.02
CA SER A 421 -48.88 1.58 31.74
C SER A 421 -48.98 0.52 30.62
N SER A 422 -49.31 -0.71 31.06
CA SER A 422 -50.22 -1.70 30.46
C SER A 422 -50.14 -2.11 28.97
N SER A 423 -49.78 -3.38 28.76
CA SER A 423 -50.14 -4.30 27.66
C SER A 423 -51.66 -4.58 27.60
N PRO A 424 -52.29 -5.19 26.56
CA PRO A 424 -51.95 -6.54 26.06
C PRO A 424 -52.23 -6.89 24.57
N ALA A 425 -51.78 -8.10 24.22
CA ALA A 425 -52.33 -9.05 23.24
C ALA A 425 -51.85 -9.01 21.77
N SER A 426 -51.08 -10.05 21.43
CA SER A 426 -50.90 -10.68 20.11
C SER A 426 -52.20 -11.36 19.62
N PRO A 427 -52.41 -11.68 18.32
CA PRO A 427 -51.71 -12.81 17.67
C PRO A 427 -51.44 -12.71 16.14
N SER A 428 -50.57 -13.63 15.68
CA SER A 428 -50.56 -14.34 14.38
C SER A 428 -50.34 -13.58 13.05
N SER A 429 -49.23 -13.98 12.40
CA SER A 429 -48.84 -14.04 10.97
C SER A 429 -49.97 -14.38 9.95
N PRO A 430 -49.78 -14.43 8.59
CA PRO A 430 -48.53 -14.47 7.80
C PRO A 430 -48.53 -13.72 6.43
N CYS A 431 -47.39 -13.79 5.73
CA CYS A 431 -47.17 -13.92 4.27
C CYS A 431 -47.73 -12.90 3.25
N CYS A 432 -46.84 -12.60 2.29
CA CYS A 432 -46.95 -11.83 1.04
C CYS A 432 -48.19 -12.13 0.17
N PRO A 433 -48.48 -11.24 -0.79
CA PRO A 433 -47.98 -11.46 -2.16
C PRO A 433 -46.94 -10.45 -2.64
#